data_AF-A0A0Q0BHK1-F1
#
_entry.id   AF-A0A0Q0BHK1-F1
#
_cell.length_a   1.000
_cell.length_b   1.000
_cell.length_c   1.000
_cell.angle_alpha   90.00
_cell.angle_beta   90.00
_cell.angle_gamma   90.00
#
_symmetry.space_group_name_H-M   'P 1'
#
loop_
_entity.id
_entity.type
_entity.pdbx_description
1 polymer ?
#
loop_
_entity_poly.entity_id
_entity_poly.type
_entity_poly.pdbx_seq_one_letter_code
_entity_poly.pdbx_strand_id
1 'polypeptide(L)'
;MSFLPLTDKVHALQLQGRQVALFQPSERLAGAIVFYSQSLLETLASDRQLNSFLANADKNVAVMESLQVPRPPLRIIDSVKVGERSYYFVSQAPMAVDN
;
A
#
# COMPACT_ATOMS: atom_id res chain seq x y z
N MET A 1 -14.35 4.35 14.07
CA MET A 1 -13.38 4.82 13.05
C MET A 1 -13.57 3.98 11.81
N SER A 2 -13.92 4.60 10.68
CA SER A 2 -14.28 3.87 9.46
C SER A 2 -13.10 3.76 8.51
N PHE A 3 -12.90 2.58 7.91
CA PHE A 3 -11.87 2.32 6.90
C PHE A 3 -12.32 2.67 5.47
N LEU A 4 -13.54 3.18 5.30
CA LEU A 4 -14.12 3.68 4.05
C LEU A 4 -13.15 4.47 3.15
N PRO A 5 -12.47 5.53 3.63
CA PRO A 5 -11.58 6.32 2.76
C PRO A 5 -10.36 5.53 2.29
N LEU A 6 -9.94 4.50 3.05
CA LEU A 6 -8.84 3.64 2.67
C LEU A 6 -9.25 2.72 1.53
N THR A 7 -10.42 2.09 1.65
CA THR A 7 -10.90 1.14 0.64
C THR A 7 -11.44 1.78 -0.62
N ASP A 8 -12.00 2.98 -0.54
CA ASP A 8 -12.31 3.78 -1.73
C ASP A 8 -11.05 4.00 -2.59
N LYS A 9 -9.92 4.38 -1.96
CA LYS A 9 -8.65 4.53 -2.67
C LYS A 9 -8.11 3.23 -3.24
N VAL A 10 -8.15 2.14 -2.49
CA VAL A 10 -7.73 0.82 -2.99
C VAL A 10 -8.55 0.45 -4.23
N HIS A 11 -9.87 0.64 -4.17
CA HIS A 11 -10.76 0.36 -5.29
C HIS A 11 -10.44 1.28 -6.49
N ALA A 12 -10.22 2.57 -6.27
CA ALA A 12 -9.82 3.50 -7.34
C ALA A 12 -8.49 3.08 -8.00
N LEU A 13 -7.51 2.62 -7.23
CA LEU A 13 -6.23 2.12 -7.76
C LEU A 13 -6.43 0.82 -8.57
N GLN A 14 -7.26 -0.10 -8.10
CA GLN A 14 -7.60 -1.32 -8.84
C GLN A 14 -8.32 -1.00 -10.16
N LEU A 15 -9.25 -0.03 -10.17
CA LEU A 15 -9.91 0.44 -11.39
C LEU A 15 -8.92 1.06 -12.40
N GLN A 16 -7.82 1.64 -11.93
CA GLN A 16 -6.72 2.10 -12.77
C GLN A 16 -5.81 0.97 -13.29
N GLY A 17 -6.09 -0.29 -12.93
CA GLY A 17 -5.26 -1.45 -13.24
C GLY A 17 -3.96 -1.50 -12.42
N ARG A 18 -3.91 -0.83 -11.26
CA ARG A 18 -2.80 -0.93 -10.31
C ARG A 18 -3.03 -2.09 -9.36
N GLN A 19 -2.00 -2.88 -9.09
CA GLN A 19 -2.08 -3.91 -8.07
C GLN A 19 -1.74 -3.29 -6.72
N VAL A 20 -2.56 -3.58 -5.72
CA VAL A 20 -2.39 -3.08 -4.36
C VAL A 20 -2.06 -4.24 -3.43
N ALA A 21 -0.99 -4.11 -2.64
CA ALA A 21 -0.60 -5.08 -1.62
C ALA A 21 -0.56 -4.42 -0.24
N LEU A 22 -0.77 -5.19 0.82
CA LEU A 22 -0.69 -4.74 2.20
C LEU A 22 0.65 -5.12 2.80
N PHE A 23 1.42 -4.15 3.28
CA PHE A 23 2.67 -4.41 3.98
C PHE A 23 2.45 -4.46 5.49
N GLN A 24 2.77 -5.62 6.08
CA GLN A 24 2.59 -5.92 7.50
C GLN A 24 1.23 -5.43 8.06
N PRO A 25 0.10 -5.83 7.44
CA PRO A 25 -1.19 -5.36 7.91
C PRO A 25 -1.49 -5.89 9.31
N SER A 26 -2.00 -5.02 10.17
CA SER A 26 -2.67 -5.44 11.41
C SER A 26 -3.90 -6.30 11.07
N GLU A 27 -4.34 -7.20 11.96
CA GLU A 27 -5.55 -8.04 11.74
C GLU A 27 -6.78 -7.20 11.38
N ARG A 28 -6.91 -6.01 11.98
CA ARG A 28 -7.98 -5.05 11.68
C ARG A 28 -7.88 -4.48 10.26
N LEU A 29 -6.66 -4.20 9.80
CA LEU A 29 -6.42 -3.66 8.47
C LEU A 29 -6.68 -4.73 7.41
N ALA A 30 -6.14 -5.94 7.61
CA ALA A 30 -6.37 -7.07 6.71
C ALA A 30 -7.87 -7.37 6.58
N GLY A 31 -8.57 -7.46 7.71
CA GLY A 31 -10.03 -7.69 7.73
C GLY A 31 -10.83 -6.57 7.06
N ALA A 32 -10.51 -5.31 7.36
CA ALA A 32 -11.20 -4.18 6.75
C ALA A 32 -10.98 -4.10 5.23
N ILE A 33 -9.75 -4.29 4.77
CA ILE A 33 -9.44 -4.25 3.35
C ILE A 33 -10.17 -5.37 2.60
N VAL A 34 -10.12 -6.60 3.09
CA VAL A 34 -10.82 -7.73 2.45
C VAL A 34 -12.34 -7.49 2.43
N PHE A 35 -12.89 -6.99 3.54
CA PHE A 35 -14.33 -6.74 3.67
C PHE A 35 -14.83 -5.64 2.72
N TYR A 36 -14.10 -4.52 2.63
CA TYR A 36 -14.55 -3.35 1.87
C TYR A 36 -14.05 -3.31 0.41
N SER A 37 -12.86 -3.83 0.12
CA SER A 37 -12.32 -3.91 -1.25
C SER A 37 -12.89 -5.10 -2.02
N GLN A 38 -13.61 -6.00 -1.31
CA GLN A 38 -14.12 -7.28 -1.83
C GLN A 38 -13.05 -8.11 -2.56
N SER A 39 -11.77 -7.85 -2.24
CA SER A 39 -10.61 -8.40 -2.92
C SER A 39 -9.59 -8.79 -1.86
N LEU A 40 -9.05 -10.00 -1.97
CA LEU A 40 -7.84 -10.36 -1.23
C LEU A 40 -6.67 -9.57 -1.83
N LEU A 41 -6.19 -8.59 -1.09
CA LEU A 41 -4.91 -7.97 -1.41
C LEU A 41 -3.77 -8.89 -0.96
N GLU A 42 -2.69 -8.88 -1.71
CA GLU A 42 -1.49 -9.63 -1.33
C GLU A 42 -0.91 -9.05 -0.04
N THR A 43 -0.61 -9.90 0.94
CA THR A 43 -0.04 -9.48 2.22
C THR A 43 1.46 -9.74 2.26
N LEU A 44 2.23 -8.67 2.34
CA LEU A 44 3.68 -8.67 2.34
C LEU A 44 4.17 -8.64 3.80
N ALA A 45 4.80 -9.72 4.25
CA ALA A 45 5.27 -9.82 5.63
C ALA A 45 6.66 -9.19 5.86
N SER A 46 7.41 -8.90 4.79
CA SER A 46 8.82 -8.46 4.88
C SER A 46 9.21 -7.50 3.77
N ASP A 47 10.18 -6.63 4.04
CA ASP A 47 10.63 -5.59 3.12
C ASP A 47 11.14 -6.16 1.79
N ARG A 48 11.70 -7.39 1.79
CA ARG A 48 12.08 -8.07 0.54
C ARG A 48 10.88 -8.36 -0.36
N GLN A 49 9.76 -8.80 0.22
CA GLN A 49 8.53 -9.07 -0.54
C GLN A 49 7.96 -7.77 -1.07
N LEU A 50 7.96 -6.72 -0.23
CA LEU A 50 7.58 -5.37 -0.64
C LEU A 50 8.41 -4.86 -1.81
N ASN A 51 9.74 -4.93 -1.71
CA ASN A 51 10.62 -4.46 -2.77
C ASN A 51 10.45 -5.29 -4.05
N SER A 52 10.34 -6.61 -3.95
CA SER A 52 10.06 -7.48 -5.10
C SER A 52 8.71 -7.15 -5.75
N PHE A 53 7.65 -6.97 -4.95
CA PHE A 53 6.33 -6.59 -5.45
C PHE A 53 6.38 -5.25 -6.19
N LEU A 54 7.02 -4.25 -5.59
CA LEU A 54 7.18 -2.93 -6.21
C LEU A 54 8.09 -2.95 -7.45
N ALA A 55 9.05 -3.89 -7.52
CA ALA A 55 9.97 -4.03 -8.65
C ALA A 55 9.35 -4.75 -9.84
N ASN A 56 8.35 -5.60 -9.60
CA ASN A 56 7.71 -6.38 -10.64
C ASN A 56 6.81 -5.55 -11.59
N ALA A 57 6.29 -4.40 -11.15
CA ALA A 57 5.58 -3.49 -12.04
C ALA A 57 5.60 -2.05 -11.55
N ASP A 58 5.83 -1.10 -12.47
CA ASP A 58 5.75 0.35 -12.23
C ASP A 58 4.38 0.82 -11.68
N LYS A 59 3.36 -0.04 -11.80
CA LYS A 59 1.99 0.21 -11.32
C LYS A 59 1.67 -0.43 -9.98
N ASN A 60 2.62 -1.14 -9.37
CA ASN A 60 2.39 -1.81 -8.09
C ASN A 60 2.46 -0.80 -6.94
N VAL A 61 1.49 -0.90 -6.05
CA VAL A 61 1.31 -0.01 -4.91
C VAL A 61 1.24 -0.84 -3.66
N ALA A 62 2.08 -0.53 -2.69
CA ALA A 62 1.99 -1.14 -1.37
C ALA A 62 1.37 -0.15 -0.38
N VAL A 63 0.45 -0.65 0.42
CA VAL A 63 -0.17 0.09 1.52
C VAL A 63 0.51 -0.35 2.80
N MET A 64 1.16 0.59 3.46
CA MET A 64 1.75 0.36 4.77
C MET A 64 1.12 1.23 5.81
N GLU A 65 0.85 0.63 6.95
CA GLU A 65 0.35 1.32 8.13
C GLU A 65 1.54 1.74 8.98
N SER A 66 1.77 3.05 9.08
CA SER A 66 2.87 3.57 9.87
C SER A 66 2.46 4.85 10.62
N LEU A 67 3.06 5.04 11.78
CA LEU A 67 2.97 6.30 12.52
C LEU A 67 3.93 7.36 11.93
N GLN A 68 4.92 6.92 11.15
CA GLN A 68 5.94 7.77 10.56
C GLN A 68 5.91 7.69 9.03
N VAL A 69 6.32 8.77 8.39
CA VAL A 69 6.43 8.86 6.93
C VAL A 69 7.45 7.84 6.42
N PRO A 70 7.10 7.00 5.42
CA PRO A 70 8.03 6.09 4.77
C PRO A 70 9.28 6.82 4.27
N ARG A 71 10.45 6.26 4.54
CA ARG A 71 11.73 6.82 4.07
C ARG A 71 12.10 6.22 2.71
N PRO A 72 12.92 6.91 1.90
CA PRO A 72 13.50 6.34 0.68
C PRO A 72 14.13 4.96 0.95
N PRO A 73 14.01 4.01 0.00
CA PRO A 73 13.71 4.17 -1.43
C PRO A 73 12.20 4.14 -1.81
N LEU A 74 11.29 4.21 -0.84
CA LEU A 74 9.85 4.20 -1.10
C LEU A 74 9.36 5.59 -1.47
N ARG A 75 8.56 5.68 -2.54
CA ARG A 75 7.89 6.92 -2.95
C ARG A 75 6.44 6.88 -2.51
N ILE A 76 6.02 7.84 -1.69
CA ILE A 76 4.62 7.97 -1.30
C ILE A 76 3.85 8.57 -2.47
N ILE A 77 2.91 7.81 -3.01
CA ILE A 77 1.98 8.29 -4.04
C ILE A 77 0.71 8.88 -3.42
N ASP A 78 0.30 8.36 -2.26
CA ASP A 78 -0.90 8.81 -1.57
C ASP A 78 -0.82 8.44 -0.07
N SER A 79 -1.63 9.09 0.77
CA SER A 79 -1.74 8.75 2.18
C SER A 79 -3.14 9.01 2.74
N VAL A 80 -3.59 8.15 3.65
CA VAL A 80 -4.88 8.23 4.33
C VAL A 80 -4.64 8.16 5.82
N LYS A 81 -5.15 9.12 6.59
CA LYS A 81 -5.12 9.06 8.04
C LYS A 81 -6.44 8.48 8.56
N VAL A 82 -6.36 7.37 9.29
CA VAL A 82 -7.53 6.78 10.00
C VAL A 82 -7.22 6.76 11.49
N GLY A 83 -7.86 7.66 12.24
CA GLY A 83 -7.56 7.86 13.66
C GLY A 83 -6.14 8.41 13.86
N GLU A 84 -5.31 7.67 14.59
CA GLU A 84 -3.92 8.04 14.87
C GLU A 84 -2.92 7.41 13.88
N ARG A 85 -3.35 6.45 13.07
CA ARG A 85 -2.49 5.74 12.13
C ARG A 85 -2.60 6.33 10.74
N SER A 86 -1.47 6.42 10.05
CA SER A 86 -1.42 6.87 8.68
C SER A 86 -1.11 5.68 7.78
N TYR A 87 -1.91 5.53 6.74
CA TYR A 87 -1.79 4.50 5.72
C TYR A 87 -1.15 5.16 4.52
N TYR A 88 0.07 4.77 4.22
CA TYR A 88 0.82 5.32 3.11
C TYR A 88 0.75 4.35 1.95
N PHE A 89 0.29 4.84 0.81
CA PHE A 89 0.38 4.17 -0.46
C PHE A 89 1.73 4.54 -1.05
N VAL A 90 2.60 3.55 -1.15
CA VAL A 90 3.95 3.72 -1.67
C VAL A 90 4.15 2.91 -2.93
N SER A 91 4.92 3.47 -3.85
CA SER A 91 5.45 2.79 -5.02
C SER A 91 6.97 2.67 -4.92
N GLN A 92 7.59 1.89 -5.81
CA GLN A 92 9.04 2.00 -5.98
C GLN A 92 9.36 3.43 -6.42
N ALA A 93 10.31 4.09 -5.76
CA ALA A 93 10.95 5.23 -6.41
C ALA A 93 11.64 4.68 -7.68
N PRO A 94 11.64 5.41 -8.81
CA PRO A 94 12.49 5.03 -9.93
C PRO A 94 13.90 4.88 -9.35
N MET A 95 14.41 3.65 -9.35
CA MET A 95 15.82 3.43 -9.07
C MET A 95 16.50 4.31 -10.10
N ALA A 96 17.23 5.33 -9.65
CA ALA A 96 18.12 6.05 -10.53
C ALA A 96 19.04 4.97 -11.10
N VAL A 97 18.73 4.53 -12.32
CA VAL A 97 19.65 3.80 -13.16
C VAL A 97 20.76 4.81 -13.42
N ASP A 98 21.75 4.79 -12.52
CA ASP A 98 23.03 5.43 -12.77
C ASP A 98 23.56 4.75 -14.04
N ASN A 99 23.55 5.53 -15.12
CA ASN A 99 23.85 5.11 -16.48
C ASN A 99 25.35 5.18 -16.74
#